data_AF-A0A5C8LF99-F1
#
_entry.id   AF-A0A5C8LF99-F1
#
_cell.length_a   1.000
_cell.length_b   1.000
_cell.length_c   1.000
_cell.angle_alpha   90.00
_cell.angle_beta   90.00
_cell.angle_gamma   90.00
#
_symmetry.space_group_name_H-M   'P 1'
#
loop_
_entity.id
_entity.type
_entity.pdbx_description
1 polymer ?
#
loop_
_entity_poly.entity_id
_entity_poly.type
_entity_poly.pdbx_seq_one_letter_code
_entity_poly.pdbx_strand_id
1 'polypeptide(L)'
;MFLRSFVICCYLMGAYWASYHFPSMKMVFYPTLGAFSFLFMHRVDQIKDVWRITIGAIIAVLLGSLLYSISHGALSFFVTALITISLIQFFKWNAAPILAVSFVPYFAHPTSFWALPAAVLISLLGLMLSVWLIGKVEQVAWVSKWSLSLELIRDKMMPMKKEL
;
A
#
# COMPACT_ATOMS: atom_id res chain seq x y z
N MET A 1 -10.30 -2.07 14.97
CA MET A 1 -9.04 -1.50 14.43
C MET A 1 -7.81 -2.38 14.70
N PHE A 2 -7.61 -2.90 15.92
CA PHE A 2 -6.45 -3.73 16.25
C PHE A 2 -6.27 -4.95 15.33
N LEU A 3 -7.36 -5.66 15.02
CA LEU A 3 -7.33 -6.83 14.13
C LEU A 3 -6.92 -6.48 12.68
N ARG A 4 -7.42 -5.35 12.14
CA ARG A 4 -7.02 -4.82 10.83
C ARG A 4 -5.52 -4.52 10.80
N SER A 5 -5.01 -3.83 11.82
CA SER A 5 -3.58 -3.53 11.94
C SER A 5 -2.73 -4.80 12.04
N PHE A 6 -3.16 -5.81 12.80
CA PHE A 6 -2.44 -7.07 12.91
C PHE A 6 -2.33 -7.81 11.57
N VAL A 7 -3.44 -7.95 10.84
CA VAL A 7 -3.46 -8.60 9.52
C VAL A 7 -2.56 -7.85 8.53
N ILE A 8 -2.61 -6.52 8.53
CA ILE A 8 -1.74 -5.69 7.70
C ILE A 8 -0.27 -5.90 8.08
N CYS A 9 0.07 -5.95 9.37
CA CYS A 9 1.43 -6.23 9.82
C CYS A 9 1.90 -7.63 9.37
N CYS A 10 1.04 -8.66 9.45
CA CYS A 10 1.35 -9.99 8.92
C CYS A 10 1.57 -9.97 7.42
N TYR A 11 0.74 -9.23 6.67
CA TYR A 11 0.91 -9.04 5.24
C TYR A 11 2.25 -8.36 4.91
N LEU A 12 2.57 -7.25 5.60
CA LEU A 12 3.83 -6.53 5.44
C LEU A 12 5.05 -7.41 5.78
N MET A 13 4.93 -8.26 6.81
CA MET A 13 5.98 -9.23 7.16
C MET A 13 6.18 -10.26 6.04
N GLY A 14 5.11 -10.83 5.48
CA GLY A 14 5.21 -11.78 4.37
C GLY A 14 5.73 -11.13 3.09
N ALA A 15 5.28 -9.92 2.81
CA ALA A 15 5.74 -9.09 1.70
C ALA A 15 7.24 -8.73 1.85
N TYR A 16 7.68 -8.43 3.06
CA TYR A 16 9.10 -8.23 3.38
C TYR A 16 9.91 -9.49 3.17
N TRP A 17 9.41 -10.63 3.66
CA TRP A 17 10.07 -11.91 3.46
C TRP A 17 10.24 -12.23 1.96
N ALA A 18 9.20 -12.02 1.15
CA ALA A 18 9.27 -12.19 -0.30
C ALA A 18 10.30 -11.26 -0.96
N SER A 19 10.47 -10.03 -0.45
CA SER A 19 11.44 -9.07 -0.99
C SER A 19 12.91 -9.51 -0.85
N TYR A 20 13.23 -10.46 0.04
CA TYR A 20 14.58 -11.05 0.10
C TYR A 20 14.94 -11.83 -1.16
N HIS A 21 13.95 -12.44 -1.81
CA HIS A 21 14.16 -13.22 -3.02
C HIS A 21 14.25 -12.35 -4.28
N PHE A 22 13.75 -11.10 -4.24
CA PHE A 22 13.66 -10.23 -5.39
C PHE A 22 14.20 -8.81 -5.08
N PRO A 23 15.45 -8.49 -5.46
CA PRO A 23 16.11 -7.22 -5.11
C PRO A 23 15.35 -5.97 -5.55
N SER A 24 14.74 -6.01 -6.74
CA SER A 24 13.95 -4.90 -7.31
C SER A 24 12.71 -4.56 -6.49
N MET A 25 12.24 -5.50 -5.66
CA MET A 25 11.08 -5.31 -4.78
C MET A 25 11.44 -4.52 -3.52
N LYS A 26 12.71 -4.44 -3.11
CA LYS A 26 13.09 -3.73 -1.88
C LYS A 26 12.61 -2.27 -1.84
N MET A 27 12.76 -1.52 -2.93
CA MET A 27 12.34 -0.11 -2.96
C MET A 27 10.83 0.10 -3.11
N VAL A 28 10.09 -0.87 -3.66
CA VAL A 28 8.63 -0.82 -3.75
C VAL A 28 7.97 -1.20 -2.41
N PHE A 29 8.62 -2.05 -1.62
CA PHE A 29 7.96 -2.71 -0.49
C PHE A 29 8.09 -1.97 0.84
N TYR A 30 9.13 -1.13 1.07
CA TYR A 30 9.27 -0.50 2.39
C TYR A 30 8.39 0.73 2.59
N PRO A 31 8.56 1.82 1.82
CA PRO A 31 7.87 3.07 2.17
C PRO A 31 6.49 3.13 1.52
N THR A 32 6.39 2.72 0.25
CA THR A 32 5.20 2.83 -0.58
C THR A 32 4.14 1.80 -0.21
N LEU A 33 4.50 0.51 -0.08
CA LEU A 33 3.55 -0.52 0.36
C LEU A 33 3.01 -0.24 1.78
N GLY A 34 3.87 0.23 2.70
CA GLY A 34 3.44 0.66 4.03
C GLY A 34 2.40 1.79 3.96
N ALA A 35 2.65 2.79 3.11
CA ALA A 35 1.71 3.91 2.92
C ALA A 35 0.38 3.46 2.27
N PHE A 36 0.40 2.56 1.29
CA PHE A 36 -0.84 1.96 0.75
C PHE A 36 -1.58 1.15 1.81
N SER A 37 -0.85 0.41 2.64
CA SER A 37 -1.44 -0.41 3.70
C SER A 37 -2.21 0.45 4.71
N PHE A 38 -1.61 1.57 5.13
CA PHE A 38 -2.28 2.54 5.98
C PHE A 38 -3.50 3.16 5.29
N LEU A 39 -3.37 3.56 4.03
CA LEU A 39 -4.47 4.13 3.26
C LEU A 39 -5.64 3.16 3.13
N PHE A 40 -5.38 1.90 2.78
CA PHE A 40 -6.41 0.89 2.59
C PHE A 40 -7.07 0.51 3.92
N MET A 41 -6.35 0.51 5.04
CA MET A 41 -6.91 0.30 6.38
C MET A 41 -8.04 1.28 6.71
N HIS A 42 -7.90 2.54 6.29
CA HIS A 42 -8.90 3.58 6.50
C HIS A 42 -10.03 3.58 5.45
N ARG A 43 -9.88 2.83 4.35
CA ARG A 43 -10.86 2.76 3.25
C ARG A 43 -11.40 1.34 2.99
N VAL A 44 -11.28 0.44 3.97
CA VAL A 44 -11.80 -0.96 3.89
C VAL A 44 -13.24 -1.01 3.41
N ASP A 45 -14.09 -0.12 3.93
CA ASP A 45 -15.52 -0.11 3.65
C ASP A 45 -15.86 0.51 2.28
N GLN A 46 -14.87 1.12 1.61
CA GLN A 46 -14.99 1.77 0.30
C GLN A 46 -14.13 1.05 -0.75
N ILE A 47 -14.41 -0.24 -0.99
CA ILE A 47 -13.63 -1.06 -1.93
C ILE A 47 -13.51 -0.46 -3.34
N LYS A 48 -14.48 0.35 -3.77
CA LYS A 48 -14.44 1.09 -5.05
C LYS A 48 -13.29 2.09 -5.09
N ASP A 49 -13.01 2.76 -3.97
CA ASP A 49 -11.91 3.73 -3.86
C ASP A 49 -10.56 3.01 -3.83
N VAL A 50 -10.48 1.89 -3.11
CA VAL A 50 -9.29 1.01 -3.08
C VAL A 50 -8.93 0.55 -4.49
N TRP A 51 -9.92 0.13 -5.28
CA TRP A 51 -9.72 -0.24 -6.68
C TRP A 51 -9.23 0.92 -7.56
N ARG A 52 -9.85 2.10 -7.43
CA ARG A 52 -9.43 3.31 -8.17
C ARG A 52 -7.98 3.69 -7.87
N ILE A 53 -7.59 3.63 -6.60
CA ILE A 53 -6.22 3.93 -6.16
C ILE A 53 -5.24 2.87 -6.69
N THR A 54 -5.64 1.60 -6.68
CA THR A 54 -4.82 0.51 -7.23
C THR A 54 -4.57 0.69 -8.73
N ILE A 55 -5.63 0.98 -9.51
CA ILE A 55 -5.52 1.26 -10.95
C ILE A 55 -4.63 2.49 -11.18
N GLY A 56 -4.83 3.56 -10.41
CA GLY A 56 -3.99 4.76 -10.50
C GLY A 56 -2.52 4.48 -10.22
N ALA A 57 -2.21 3.65 -9.22
CA ALA A 57 -0.84 3.24 -8.92
C ALA A 57 -0.19 2.40 -10.04
N ILE A 58 -0.96 1.50 -10.68
CA ILE A 58 -0.48 0.70 -11.81
C ILE A 58 -0.19 1.60 -13.02
N ILE A 59 -1.08 2.54 -13.33
CA ILE A 59 -0.86 3.51 -14.42
C ILE A 59 0.36 4.38 -14.11
N ALA A 60 0.48 4.87 -12.88
CA ALA A 60 1.58 5.71 -12.45
C ALA A 60 2.94 4.99 -12.52
N VAL A 61 3.03 3.72 -12.09
CA VAL A 61 4.29 2.96 -12.20
C VAL A 61 4.63 2.61 -13.65
N LEU A 62 3.64 2.31 -14.50
CA LEU A 62 3.85 2.07 -15.93
C LEU A 62 4.41 3.31 -16.60
N LEU A 63 3.81 4.46 -16.31
CA LEU A 63 4.21 5.74 -16.89
C LEU A 63 5.59 6.16 -16.39
N GLY A 64 5.86 6.03 -15.09
CA GLY A 64 7.19 6.26 -14.53
C GLY A 64 8.25 5.33 -15.10
N SER A 65 7.94 4.05 -15.30
CA SER A 65 8.87 3.08 -15.90
C SER A 65 9.13 3.38 -17.38
N LEU A 66 8.13 3.88 -18.10
CA LEU A 66 8.24 4.26 -19.52
C LEU A 66 9.08 5.50 -19.71
N LEU A 67 8.87 6.54 -18.89
CA LEU A 67 9.71 7.73 -18.96
C LEU A 67 11.14 7.42 -18.51
N TYR A 68 11.30 6.58 -17.49
CA TYR A 68 12.61 6.10 -17.05
C TYR A 68 13.35 5.38 -18.19
N SER A 69 12.69 4.51 -18.95
CA SER A 69 13.34 3.78 -20.05
C SER A 69 13.74 4.67 -21.23
N ILE A 70 13.11 5.85 -21.39
CA ILE A 70 13.50 6.85 -22.40
C ILE A 70 14.70 7.67 -21.90
N SER A 71 14.67 8.09 -20.63
CA SER A 71 15.72 8.90 -20.03
C SER A 71 15.75 8.74 -18.52
N HIS A 72 16.95 8.52 -17.98
CA HIS A 72 17.18 8.34 -16.54
C HIS A 72 17.49 9.67 -15.81
N GLY A 73 17.45 10.81 -16.52
CA GLY A 73 17.87 12.11 -15.99
C GLY A 73 16.79 12.83 -15.17
N ALA A 74 17.21 13.91 -14.48
CA ALA A 74 16.33 14.75 -13.67
C ALA A 74 15.14 15.34 -14.44
N LEU A 75 15.31 15.60 -15.75
CA LEU A 75 14.22 16.09 -16.60
C LEU A 75 13.12 15.04 -16.78
N SER A 76 13.49 13.77 -16.96
CA SER A 76 12.52 12.67 -17.08
C SER A 76 11.77 12.44 -15.77
N PHE A 77 12.47 12.53 -14.64
CA PHE A 77 11.87 12.52 -13.31
C PHE A 77 10.86 13.67 -13.14
N PHE A 78 11.22 14.89 -13.54
CA PHE A 78 10.34 16.06 -13.46
C PHE A 78 9.09 15.90 -14.33
N VAL A 79 9.24 15.43 -15.57
CA VAL A 79 8.10 15.16 -16.46
C VAL A 79 7.22 14.05 -15.88
N THR A 80 7.81 12.99 -15.31
CA THR A 80 7.06 11.93 -14.63
C THR A 80 6.22 12.50 -13.49
N ALA A 81 6.79 13.40 -12.69
CA ALA A 81 6.08 14.08 -11.61
C ALA A 81 4.91 14.91 -12.14
N LEU A 82 5.14 15.74 -13.16
CA LEU A 82 4.10 16.58 -13.77
C LEU A 82 2.94 15.76 -14.33
N ILE A 83 3.24 14.70 -15.08
CA ILE A 83 2.21 13.83 -15.67
C ILE A 83 1.45 13.11 -14.55
N THR A 84 2.17 12.50 -13.60
CA THR A 84 1.53 11.75 -12.51
C THR A 84 0.64 12.65 -11.64
N ILE A 85 1.11 13.86 -11.28
CA ILE A 85 0.31 14.83 -10.51
C ILE A 85 -0.93 15.26 -11.31
N SER A 86 -0.77 15.54 -12.60
CA SER A 86 -1.89 15.90 -13.48
C SER A 86 -2.94 14.79 -13.55
N LEU A 87 -2.52 13.52 -13.65
CA LEU A 87 -3.43 12.37 -13.61
C LEU A 87 -4.12 12.25 -12.25
N ILE A 88 -3.38 12.39 -11.15
CA ILE A 88 -3.96 12.33 -9.79
C ILE A 88 -5.03 13.41 -9.61
N GLN A 89 -4.77 14.64 -10.05
CA GLN A 89 -5.72 15.75 -9.97
C GLN A 89 -6.93 15.54 -10.88
N PHE A 90 -6.71 15.12 -12.12
CA PHE A 90 -7.78 14.93 -13.12
C PHE A 90 -8.73 13.79 -12.74
N PHE A 91 -8.20 12.64 -12.35
CA PHE A 91 -8.99 11.47 -11.97
C PHE A 91 -9.38 11.46 -10.48
N LYS A 92 -8.95 12.46 -9.71
CA LYS A 92 -9.19 12.58 -8.27
C LYS A 92 -8.71 11.36 -7.48
N TRP A 93 -7.62 10.73 -7.91
CA TRP A 93 -6.99 9.59 -7.22
C TRP A 93 -6.17 10.05 -6.01
N ASN A 94 -6.73 10.91 -5.15
CA ASN A 94 -6.06 11.65 -4.07
C ASN A 94 -5.32 10.74 -3.06
N ALA A 95 -4.17 10.22 -3.46
CA ALA A 95 -3.36 9.28 -2.71
C ALA A 95 -1.89 9.58 -2.99
N ALA A 96 -1.22 10.20 -2.01
CA ALA A 96 0.22 10.44 -2.04
C ALA A 96 1.06 9.19 -2.40
N PRO A 97 0.67 7.96 -2.01
CA PRO A 97 1.40 6.76 -2.41
C PRO A 97 1.47 6.50 -3.93
N ILE A 98 0.50 7.01 -4.72
CA ILE A 98 0.51 6.86 -6.19
C ILE A 98 1.70 7.59 -6.81
N LEU A 99 1.94 8.82 -6.37
CA LEU A 99 3.06 9.63 -6.83
C LEU A 99 4.39 8.99 -6.42
N ALA A 100 4.48 8.51 -5.19
CA ALA A 100 5.70 7.85 -4.71
C ALA A 100 6.05 6.60 -5.54
N VAL A 101 5.05 5.84 -5.98
CA VAL A 101 5.27 4.64 -6.81
C VAL A 101 5.74 4.96 -8.23
N SER A 102 5.31 6.07 -8.85
CA SER A 102 5.83 6.45 -10.17
C SER A 102 7.31 6.84 -10.16
N PHE A 103 7.84 7.20 -8.99
CA PHE A 103 9.25 7.54 -8.83
C PHE A 103 10.16 6.35 -8.56
N VAL A 104 9.60 5.19 -8.18
CA VAL A 104 10.41 4.01 -7.85
C VAL A 104 11.39 3.61 -8.96
N PRO A 105 11.06 3.63 -10.27
CA PRO A 105 12.01 3.30 -11.33
C PRO A 105 13.31 4.13 -11.28
N TYR A 106 13.22 5.42 -10.93
CA TYR A 106 14.37 6.34 -10.85
C TYR A 106 15.33 6.03 -9.71
N PHE A 107 14.84 5.38 -8.64
CA PHE A 107 15.67 4.98 -7.52
C PHE A 107 16.09 3.51 -7.62
N ALA A 108 15.21 2.65 -8.11
CA ALA A 108 15.37 1.21 -8.16
C ALA A 108 16.29 0.70 -9.27
N HIS A 109 16.54 1.52 -10.30
CA HIS A 109 17.34 1.14 -11.46
C HIS A 109 16.97 -0.27 -11.99
N PRO A 110 15.68 -0.51 -12.29
CA PRO A 110 15.18 -1.83 -12.62
C PRO A 110 15.85 -2.40 -13.86
N THR A 111 16.28 -3.67 -13.78
CA THR A 111 16.86 -4.40 -14.92
C THR A 111 15.83 -4.79 -15.99
N SER A 112 14.54 -4.76 -15.65
CA SER A 112 13.43 -5.08 -16.55
C SER A 112 12.28 -4.10 -16.37
N PHE A 113 11.78 -3.59 -17.50
CA PHE A 113 10.64 -2.69 -17.56
C PHE A 113 9.39 -3.24 -16.83
N TRP A 114 9.13 -4.54 -16.96
CA TRP A 114 7.93 -5.18 -16.41
C TRP A 114 8.05 -5.60 -14.95
N ALA A 115 9.27 -5.66 -14.41
CA ALA A 115 9.49 -6.15 -13.05
C ALA A 115 8.81 -5.26 -12.00
N LEU A 116 8.93 -3.94 -12.13
CA LEU A 116 8.31 -2.99 -11.19
C LEU A 116 6.77 -2.95 -11.30
N PRO A 117 6.17 -2.79 -12.49
CA PRO A 117 4.72 -2.85 -12.64
C PRO A 117 4.11 -4.16 -12.12
N ALA A 118 4.72 -5.31 -12.43
CA ALA A 118 4.25 -6.60 -11.95
C ALA A 118 4.34 -6.70 -10.42
N ALA A 119 5.46 -6.27 -9.83
CA ALA A 119 5.65 -6.26 -8.37
C ALA A 119 4.61 -5.38 -7.68
N VAL A 120 4.38 -4.15 -8.17
CA VAL A 120 3.36 -3.25 -7.64
C VAL A 120 1.97 -3.87 -7.76
N LEU A 121 1.63 -4.44 -8.91
CA LEU A 121 0.32 -5.04 -9.16
C LEU A 121 0.05 -6.20 -8.20
N ILE A 122 0.97 -7.17 -8.11
CA ILE A 122 0.83 -8.34 -7.22
C ILE A 122 0.71 -7.89 -5.76
N SER A 123 1.50 -6.89 -5.36
CA SER A 123 1.50 -6.40 -3.97
C SER A 123 0.24 -5.61 -3.61
N LEU A 124 -0.28 -4.80 -4.52
CA LEU A 124 -1.52 -4.08 -4.26
C LEU A 124 -2.73 -5.02 -4.29
N LEU A 125 -2.73 -6.03 -5.16
CA LEU A 125 -3.75 -7.07 -5.17
C LEU A 125 -3.72 -7.92 -3.89
N GLY A 126 -2.54 -8.34 -3.44
CA GLY A 126 -2.38 -9.07 -2.18
C GLY A 126 -2.83 -8.27 -0.97
N LEU A 127 -2.49 -6.98 -0.93
CA LEU A 127 -2.94 -6.08 0.12
C LEU A 127 -4.46 -5.88 0.08
N MET A 128 -5.02 -5.64 -1.11
CA MET A 128 -6.46 -5.48 -1.30
C MET A 128 -7.22 -6.75 -0.89
N LEU A 129 -6.72 -7.93 -1.23
CA LEU A 129 -7.29 -9.21 -0.82
C LEU A 129 -7.26 -9.36 0.71
N SER A 130 -6.13 -9.02 1.35
CA SER A 130 -5.99 -9.07 2.80
C SER A 130 -6.98 -8.14 3.49
N VAL A 131 -7.14 -6.92 2.96
CA VAL A 131 -8.09 -5.90 3.45
C VAL A 131 -9.54 -6.33 3.21
N TRP A 132 -9.84 -6.97 2.09
CA TRP A 132 -11.18 -7.47 1.78
C TRP A 132 -11.56 -8.64 2.69
N LEU A 133 -10.64 -9.59 2.90
CA LEU A 133 -10.84 -10.72 3.80
C LEU A 133 -11.10 -10.25 5.22
N ILE A 134 -10.34 -9.28 5.74
CA ILE A 134 -10.58 -8.77 7.08
C ILE A 134 -11.92 -8.03 7.19
N GLY A 135 -12.32 -7.27 6.16
CA GLY A 135 -13.64 -6.63 6.11
C GLY A 135 -14.78 -7.67 6.19
N LYS A 136 -14.62 -8.83 5.54
CA LYS A 136 -15.58 -9.95 5.64
C LYS A 136 -15.56 -10.60 7.02
N VAL A 137 -14.39 -10.83 7.59
CA VAL A 137 -14.22 -11.47 8.90
C VAL A 137 -14.80 -10.61 10.04
N GLU A 138 -14.67 -9.28 9.97
CA GLU A 138 -15.31 -8.37 10.94
C GLU A 138 -16.84 -8.36 10.85
N GLN A 139 -17.42 -8.66 9.67
CA GLN A 139 -18.87 -8.79 9.52
C GLN A 139 -19.43 -10.11 10.10
N VAL A 140 -18.57 -11.10 10.36
CA VAL A 140 -18.99 -12.37 10.98
C VAL A 140 -19.14 -12.17 12.49
N ALA A 141 -20.39 -12.27 12.99
CA ALA A 141 -20.79 -12.01 14.38
C ALA A 141 -20.00 -12.78 15.47
N TRP A 142 -19.27 -13.82 15.11
CA TRP A 142 -18.43 -14.59 16.02
C TRP A 142 -17.15 -13.83 16.40
N VAL A 143 -16.62 -13.01 15.50
CA VAL A 143 -15.35 -12.26 15.69
C VAL A 143 -15.58 -10.97 16.48
N SER A 144 -16.75 -10.34 16.36
CA SER A 144 -17.09 -9.16 17.19
C SER A 144 -17.10 -9.49 18.69
N LYS A 145 -17.54 -10.70 19.06
CA LYS A 145 -17.49 -11.18 20.45
C LYS A 145 -16.06 -11.36 20.96
N TRP A 146 -15.15 -11.85 20.12
CA TRP A 146 -13.74 -12.02 20.47
C TRP A 146 -12.97 -10.71 20.50
N SER A 147 -13.24 -9.77 19.58
CA SER A 147 -12.61 -8.45 19.58
C SER A 147 -13.00 -7.65 20.83
N LEU A 148 -14.26 -7.75 21.26
CA LEU A 148 -14.76 -7.08 22.45
C LEU A 148 -14.17 -7.68 23.73
N SER A 149 -13.95 -9.00 23.75
CA SER A 149 -13.22 -9.67 24.85
C SER A 149 -11.75 -9.26 24.90
N LEU A 150 -11.09 -9.07 23.76
CA LEU A 150 -9.71 -8.60 23.69
C LEU A 150 -9.55 -7.13 24.10
N GLU A 151 -10.49 -6.26 23.75
CA GLU A 151 -10.51 -4.87 24.25
C GLU A 151 -10.72 -4.83 25.77
N LEU A 152 -11.61 -5.68 26.31
CA LEU A 152 -11.79 -5.85 27.76
C LEU A 152 -10.52 -6.32 28.46
N ILE A 153 -9.76 -7.24 27.86
CA ILE A 153 -8.48 -7.69 28.39
C ILE A 153 -7.42 -6.58 28.31
N ARG A 154 -7.39 -5.80 27.22
CA ARG A 154 -6.49 -4.66 27.05
C ARG A 154 -6.74 -3.58 28.11
N ASP A 155 -8.00 -3.20 28.34
CA ASP A 155 -8.36 -2.24 29.38
C ASP A 155 -8.03 -2.77 30.78
N LYS A 156 -8.19 -4.07 31.00
CA LYS A 156 -7.80 -4.72 32.26
C LYS A 156 -6.28 -4.79 32.46
N MET A 157 -5.48 -4.82 31.37
CA MET A 157 -4.01 -4.80 31.40
C MET A 157 -3.41 -3.38 31.46
N MET A 158 -4.19 -2.32 31.23
CA MET A 158 -3.80 -0.96 31.55
C MET A 158 -4.45 -0.54 32.87
N PRO A 159 -3.92 -0.96 34.05
CA PRO A 159 -4.35 -0.33 35.29
C PRO A 159 -3.86 1.12 35.24
N MET A 160 -4.81 2.01 35.02
CA MET A 160 -4.87 3.39 35.50
C MET A 160 -3.53 3.97 35.97
N LYS A 161 -2.72 4.51 35.04
CA LYS A 161 -1.82 5.62 35.40
C LYS A 161 -2.67 6.89 35.50
N LYS A 162 -3.55 6.93 36.50
CA LYS A 162 -3.94 8.21 37.12
C LYS A 162 -2.95 8.45 38.25
N GLU A 163 -2.68 9.73 38.47
CA GLU A 163 -1.77 10.31 39.47
C GLU A 163 -0.30 10.30 38.97
N LEU A 164 0.38 11.44 38.79
CA LEU A 164 0.19 12.83 39.23
C LEU A 164 0.79 13.77 38.17
#